data_AF-A0A7L0KEX6-F1
#
_entry.id   AF-A0A7L0KEX6-F1
#
_cell.length_a   1.000
_cell.length_b   1.000
_cell.length_c   1.000
_cell.angle_alpha   90.00
_cell.angle_beta   90.00
_cell.angle_gamma   90.00
#
_symmetry.space_group_name_H-M   'P 1'
#
loop_
_entity.id
_entity.type
_entity.pdbx_description
1 polymer ?
#
loop_
_entity_poly.entity_id
_entity_poly.type
_entity_poly.pdbx_seq_one_letter_code
_entity_poly.pdbx_strand_id
1 'polypeptide(L)' 'LGQVAEAVAQPLLGTRRVTLVAGSSGDIGVSRLPGEILDVVTRLPAAVEALTGVSVTQ' A
#
# COMPACT_ATOMS: atom_id res chain seq x y z
N LEU A 1 -7.11 11.51 -3.42
CA LEU A 1 -6.30 10.66 -2.48
C LEU A 1 -7.18 9.71 -1.64
N GLY A 2 -8.38 10.13 -1.24
CA GLY A 2 -9.32 9.29 -0.48
C GLY A 2 -9.70 7.98 -1.18
N GLN A 3 -10.02 8.02 -2.48
CA GLN A 3 -10.38 6.82 -3.26
C GLN A 3 -9.25 5.79 -3.32
N VAL A 4 -8.01 6.27 -3.45
CA VAL A 4 -6.82 5.40 -3.52
C VAL A 4 -6.55 4.78 -2.15
N ALA A 5 -6.65 5.57 -1.08
CA ALA A 5 -6.51 5.06 0.27
C ALA A 5 -7.57 4.01 0.60
N GLU A 6 -8.82 4.23 0.18
CA GLU A 6 -9.92 3.27 0.34
C GLU A 6 -9.66 1.97 -0.42
N ALA A 7 -9.25 2.06 -1.69
CA ALA A 7 -8.93 0.90 -2.52
C ALA A 7 -7.77 0.07 -1.93
N VAL A 8 -6.77 0.72 -1.33
CA VAL A 8 -5.66 0.03 -0.65
C VAL A 8 -6.11 -0.56 0.70
N ALA A 9 -7.00 0.11 1.42
CA ALA A 9 -7.49 -0.35 2.72
C ALA A 9 -8.48 -1.53 2.61
N GLN A 10 -9.30 -1.60 1.55
CA GLN A 10 -10.30 -2.66 1.38
C GLN A 10 -9.76 -4.09 1.57
N PRO A 11 -8.69 -4.53 0.88
CA PRO A 11 -8.15 -5.88 1.09
C PRO A 11 -7.60 -6.09 2.51
N LEU A 12 -7.15 -5.04 3.19
CA LEU A 12 -6.63 -5.12 4.55
C LEU A 12 -7.74 -5.30 5.59
N LEU A 13 -8.91 -4.72 5.38
CA LEU A 13 -10.07 -4.83 6.30
C LEU A 13 -10.55 -6.29 6.44
N GLY A 14 -10.41 -7.10 5.39
CA GLY A 14 -10.73 -8.54 5.40
C GLY A 14 -9.56 -9.46 5.77
N THR A 15 -8.36 -8.91 5.99
CA THR A 15 -7.16 -9.71 6.21
C THR A 15 -7.10 -10.23 7.65
N ARG A 16 -7.30 -11.54 7.83
CA ARG A 16 -7.27 -12.20 9.14
C ARG A 16 -5.86 -12.33 9.74
N ARG A 17 -4.84 -12.43 8.90
CA ARG A 17 -3.45 -12.61 9.33
C ARG A 17 -2.50 -12.02 8.29
N VAL A 18 -1.55 -11.22 8.75
CA VAL A 18 -0.37 -10.83 7.97
C VAL A 18 0.81 -11.67 8.45
N THR A 19 1.47 -12.37 7.53
CA THR A 19 2.71 -13.10 7.82
C THR A 19 3.84 -12.36 7.17
N LEU A 20 4.78 -11.91 7.98
CA LEU A 20 5.93 -11.21 7.48
C LEU A 20 7.17 -12.09 7.60
N VAL A 21 7.93 -12.17 6.51
CA VAL A 21 9.15 -12.96 6.42
C VAL A 21 10.31 -11.98 6.35
N ALA A 22 11.08 -11.87 7.44
CA ALA A 22 12.27 -11.02 7.48
C ALA A 22 13.47 -11.74 6.85
N GLY A 23 14.27 -10.98 6.09
CA GLY A 23 15.59 -11.42 5.63
C GLY A 23 16.65 -11.34 6.74
N SER A 24 17.92 -11.56 6.39
CA SER A 24 19.05 -11.61 7.35
C SER A 24 19.34 -10.32 8.12
N SER A 25 18.83 -9.16 7.68
CA SER A 25 18.92 -7.89 8.43
C SER A 25 17.69 -7.72 9.33
N GLY A 26 17.90 -7.92 10.63
CA GLY A 26 16.90 -8.15 11.66
C GLY A 26 15.99 -6.99 12.09
N ASP A 27 15.61 -6.07 11.21
CA ASP A 27 14.56 -5.11 11.56
C ASP A 27 13.17 -5.73 11.39
N ILE A 28 12.55 -6.05 12.52
CA ILE A 28 11.28 -6.80 12.63
C ILE A 28 10.07 -5.91 12.23
N GLY A 29 9.99 -5.57 10.95
CA GLY A 29 8.97 -6.12 10.07
C GLY A 29 7.51 -5.65 10.11
N VAL A 30 6.84 -5.58 11.27
CA VAL A 30 5.40 -5.21 11.34
C VAL A 30 5.22 -3.71 11.54
N SER A 31 6.10 -3.09 12.32
CA SER A 31 6.09 -1.63 12.55
C SER A 31 6.35 -0.81 11.29
N ARG A 32 6.93 -1.43 10.25
CA ARG A 32 7.15 -0.82 8.93
C ARG A 32 5.92 -0.88 8.02
N LEU A 33 4.98 -1.80 8.26
CA LEU A 33 3.79 -1.98 7.42
C LEU A 33 2.99 -0.68 7.22
N PRO A 34 2.73 0.16 8.25
CA PRO A 34 2.02 1.42 8.04
C PRO A 34 2.75 2.37 7.08
N GLY A 35 4.08 2.42 7.15
CA GLY A 35 4.91 3.22 6.25
C GLY A 35 4.90 2.69 4.82
N GLU A 36 4.96 1.37 4.65
CA GLU A 36 4.89 0.72 3.33
C GLU A 36 3.50 0.90 2.71
N ILE A 37 2.42 0.84 3.49
CA ILE A 37 1.06 1.15 3.02
C ILE A 37 0.97 2.61 2.57
N LEU A 38 1.52 3.55 3.34
CA LEU A 38 1.54 4.95 2.96
C LEU A 38 2.32 5.19 1.65
N ASP A 39 3.44 4.48 1.46
CA ASP A 39 4.23 4.55 0.23
C ASP A 39 3.44 4.04 -0.98
N VAL A 40 2.67 2.96 -0.82
CA VAL A 40 1.75 2.47 -1.88
C VAL A 40 0.67 3.49 -2.19
N VAL A 41 -0.02 4.03 -1.18
CA VAL A 41 -1.11 5.02 -1.37
C VAL A 41 -0.63 6.27 -2.10
N THR A 42 0.63 6.67 -1.88
CA THR A 42 1.20 7.87 -2.49
C THR A 42 1.74 7.63 -3.91
N ARG A 43 2.25 6.44 -4.21
CA ARG A 43 2.83 6.13 -5.54
C ARG A 43 1.85 5.54 -6.54
N LEU A 44 0.86 4.80 -6.06
CA LEU A 44 -0.12 4.10 -6.91
C LEU A 44 -0.84 5.02 -7.91
N PRO A 45 -1.27 6.25 -7.55
CA PRO A 45 -1.99 7.12 -8.48
C PRO A 45 -1.15 7.46 -9.72
N ALA A 46 0.12 7.82 -9.51
CA ALA A 46 1.04 8.16 -10.60
C ALA A 46 1.34 6.94 -11.50
N ALA A 47 1.46 5.75 -10.90
CA ALA A 47 1.67 4.51 -11.66
C ALA A 47 0.46 4.15 -12.52
N VAL A 48 -0.76 4.27 -11.99
CA VAL A 48 -2.00 4.02 -12.74
C VAL A 48 -2.17 5.02 -13.87
N GLU A 49 -1.92 6.31 -13.62
CA GLU A 49 -2.00 7.36 -14.64
C GLU A 49 -0.98 7.13 -15.76
N ALA A 50 0.25 6.75 -15.43
CA ALA A 50 1.29 6.44 -16.42
C ALA A 50 0.94 5.24 -17.32
N LEU A 51 0.20 4.25 -16.80
CA LEU A 51 -0.18 3.04 -17.54
C LEU A 51 -1.48 3.18 -18.33
N THR A 52 -2.42 3.99 -17.83
CA THR A 52 -3.80 4.04 -18.35
C THR A 52 -4.18 5.39 -18.96
N GLY A 53 -3.40 6.44 -18.69
CA GLY A 53 -3.74 7.83 -19.04
C GLY A 53 -4.89 8.42 -18.20
N VAL A 54 -5.41 7.69 -17.20
CA VAL A 54 -6.51 8.13 -16.35
C VAL A 54 -5.97 8.66 -15.03
N SER A 55 -6.33 9.89 -14.67
CA SER A 55 -5.99 10.44 -13.36
C SER A 55 -6.99 9.98 -12.29
N VAL A 56 -6.46 9.39 -11.23
CA VAL A 56 -7.22 8.80 -10.10
C VAL A 56 -7.05 9.58 -8.80
N THR A 57 -6.63 10.85 -8.89
CA THR A 57 -6.28 11.67 -7.72
C THR A 57 -7.44 12.44 -7.10
N GLN A 58 -8.64 12.44 -7.71
CA GLN A 58 -9.82 13.16 -7.21
C GLN A 58 -10.41 12.57 -5.92
#